data_AF-A0A5D2RCB4-F1
#
_entry.id   AF-A0A5D2RCB4-F1
#
_cell.length_a   1.000
_cell.length_b   1.000
_cell.length_c   1.000
_cell.angle_alpha   90.00
_cell.angle_beta   90.00
_cell.angle_gamma   90.00
#
_symmetry.space_group_name_H-M   'P 1'
#
loop_
_entity.id
_entity.type
_entity.pdbx_description
1 polymer ?
#
loop_
_entity_poly.entity_id
_entity_poly.type
_entity_poly.pdbx_seq_one_letter_code
_entity_poly.pdbx_strand_id
1 'polypeptide(L)'
;MLQVWCVAGFWLVFLSASVFFKFWLCLCLLVFFVALLPLIQMWILSWNIRGIGTKIKYKVVRLAEVLNKLDTNCLHETKMVSVKDQKIRSLWPYDVLGFSFSPSIGRSRGLLVVWDIDSLSVGSKIYMLPLL
;
A
#
# COMPACT_ATOMS: atom_id res chain seq x y z
N MET A 1 54.78 38.10 -10.63
CA MET A 1 53.93 37.26 -11.52
C MET A 1 53.77 35.84 -10.96
N LEU A 2 54.82 35.10 -10.61
CA LEU A 2 54.72 33.72 -10.07
C LEU A 2 53.79 33.55 -8.84
N GLN A 3 53.80 34.49 -7.89
CA GLN A 3 52.96 34.40 -6.68
C GLN A 3 51.46 34.45 -6.95
N VAL A 4 51.02 35.17 -7.99
CA VAL A 4 49.59 35.27 -8.35
C VAL A 4 49.07 33.94 -8.93
N TRP A 5 49.90 33.25 -9.72
CA TRP A 5 49.58 31.94 -10.28
C TRP A 5 49.55 30.85 -9.20
N CYS A 6 50.43 30.90 -8.19
CA CYS A 6 50.38 29.98 -7.04
C CYS A 6 49.09 30.11 -6.23
N VAL A 7 48.63 31.34 -5.97
CA VAL A 7 47.39 31.58 -5.21
C VAL A 7 46.16 31.15 -6.05
N ALA A 8 46.12 31.50 -7.34
CA ALA A 8 45.01 31.10 -8.22
C ALA A 8 44.90 29.57 -8.41
N GLY A 9 46.03 28.86 -8.53
CA GLY A 9 46.06 27.39 -8.61
C GLY A 9 45.54 26.72 -7.33
N PHE A 10 45.87 27.28 -6.16
CA PHE A 10 45.36 26.81 -4.88
C PHE A 10 43.83 26.95 -4.77
N TRP A 11 43.28 28.10 -5.18
CA TRP A 11 41.82 28.32 -5.18
C TRP A 11 41.09 27.40 -6.17
N LEU A 12 41.66 27.11 -7.35
CA LEU A 12 41.08 26.18 -8.34
C LEU A 12 41.00 24.74 -7.83
N VAL A 13 42.02 24.26 -7.11
CA VAL A 13 42.03 22.92 -6.49
C VAL A 13 41.04 22.86 -5.32
N PHE A 14 40.92 23.92 -4.53
CA PHE A 14 39.92 24.00 -3.46
C PHE A 14 38.48 24.05 -4.00
N LEU A 15 38.25 24.79 -5.09
CA LEU A 15 36.96 24.82 -5.78
C LEU A 15 36.60 23.45 -6.35
N SER A 16 37.55 22.74 -6.97
CA SER A 16 37.29 21.40 -7.52
C SER A 16 36.98 20.40 -6.41
N ALA A 17 37.77 20.36 -5.32
CA ALA A 17 37.52 19.47 -4.18
C ALA A 17 36.15 19.74 -3.52
N SER A 18 35.75 21.00 -3.42
CA SER A 18 34.44 21.40 -2.89
C SER A 18 33.29 20.98 -3.81
N VAL A 19 33.47 21.04 -5.13
CA VAL A 19 32.49 20.57 -6.11
C VAL A 19 32.40 19.05 -6.11
N PHE A 20 33.53 18.33 -6.04
CA PHE A 20 33.57 16.87 -5.90
C PHE A 20 32.93 16.40 -4.60
N PHE A 21 33.18 17.07 -3.48
CA PHE A 21 32.55 16.73 -2.20
C PHE A 21 31.02 16.93 -2.24
N LYS A 22 30.55 18.04 -2.83
CA LYS A 22 29.11 18.27 -3.02
C LYS A 22 28.47 17.23 -3.94
N PHE A 23 29.16 16.87 -5.03
CA PHE A 23 28.71 15.83 -5.95
C PHE A 23 28.65 14.46 -5.26
N TRP A 24 29.69 14.10 -4.50
CA TRP A 24 29.77 12.85 -3.75
C TRP A 24 28.69 12.77 -2.66
N LEU A 25 28.51 13.85 -1.89
CA LEU A 25 27.46 13.94 -0.89
C LEU A 25 26.07 13.80 -1.54
N CYS A 26 25.84 14.45 -2.69
CA CYS A 26 24.61 14.33 -3.44
C CYS A 26 24.38 12.89 -3.94
N LEU A 27 25.43 12.22 -4.42
CA LEU A 27 25.37 10.82 -4.84
C LEU A 27 25.04 9.90 -3.66
N CYS A 28 25.67 10.10 -2.49
CA CYS A 28 25.38 9.34 -1.28
C CYS A 28 23.95 9.55 -0.79
N LEU A 29 23.46 10.79 -0.80
CA LEU A 29 22.07 11.10 -0.43
C LEU A 29 21.08 10.48 -1.41
N LEU A 30 21.40 10.48 -2.72
CA LEU A 30 20.57 9.85 -3.75
C LEU A 30 20.53 8.33 -3.54
N VAL A 31 21.67 7.68 -3.31
CA VAL A 31 21.75 6.24 -3.04
C VAL A 31 20.99 5.89 -1.76
N PHE A 32 21.14 6.68 -0.70
CA PHE A 32 20.39 6.49 0.55
C PHE A 32 18.89 6.63 0.31
N PHE A 33 18.45 7.68 -0.37
CA PHE A 33 17.03 7.91 -0.68
C PHE A 33 16.44 6.77 -1.53
N VAL A 34 17.17 6.32 -2.57
CA VAL A 34 16.77 5.17 -3.40
C VAL A 34 16.71 3.88 -2.57
N ALA A 35 17.62 3.69 -1.62
CA ALA A 35 17.60 2.54 -0.70
C ALA A 35 16.45 2.58 0.32
N LEU A 36 15.86 3.76 0.58
CA LEU A 36 14.69 3.90 1.44
C LEU A 36 13.35 3.69 0.71
N LEU A 37 13.32 3.81 -0.63
CA LEU A 37 12.10 3.57 -1.42
C LEU A 37 11.38 2.24 -1.14
N PRO A 38 12.05 1.08 -0.97
CA PRO A 38 11.37 -0.18 -0.68
C PRO A 38 10.79 -0.29 0.73
N LEU A 39 11.00 0.70 1.61
CA LEU A 39 10.45 0.68 2.97
C LEU A 39 8.94 0.96 3.02
N ILE A 40 8.37 1.50 1.94
CA ILE A 40 6.94 1.82 1.85
C ILE A 40 6.33 0.91 0.79
N GLN A 41 6.06 -0.34 1.17
CA GLN A 41 5.39 -1.29 0.30
C GLN A 41 3.99 -1.58 0.83
N MET A 42 2.99 -1.44 -0.05
CA MET A 42 1.60 -1.72 0.25
C MET A 42 1.10 -2.89 -0.59
N TRP A 43 0.44 -3.85 0.03
CA TRP A 43 -0.02 -5.10 -0.58
C TRP A 43 -1.54 -5.11 -0.64
N ILE A 44 -2.07 -5.01 -1.86
CA ILE A 44 -3.51 -4.96 -2.14
C ILE A 44 -3.90 -6.20 -2.94
N LEU A 45 -4.87 -6.98 -2.44
CA LEU A 45 -5.50 -8.05 -3.21
C LEU A 45 -6.86 -7.59 -3.74
N SER A 46 -7.11 -7.79 -5.03
CA SER A 46 -8.43 -7.63 -5.64
C SER A 46 -8.85 -8.94 -6.30
N TRP A 47 -9.85 -9.60 -5.72
CA TRP A 47 -10.26 -10.94 -6.13
C TRP A 47 -11.78 -11.07 -6.35
N ASN A 48 -12.16 -11.47 -7.56
CA ASN A 48 -13.53 -11.87 -7.87
C ASN A 48 -13.80 -13.33 -7.43
N ILE A 49 -14.54 -13.50 -6.33
CA ILE A 49 -14.76 -14.81 -5.70
C ILE A 49 -15.99 -15.56 -6.23
N ARG A 50 -16.85 -14.86 -7.01
CA ARG A 50 -18.09 -15.39 -7.61
C ARG A 50 -19.01 -16.12 -6.62
N GLY A 51 -19.15 -15.55 -5.42
CA GLY A 51 -19.99 -16.05 -4.33
C GLY A 51 -19.18 -16.67 -3.21
N ILE A 52 -19.20 -16.07 -2.02
CA ILE A 52 -18.37 -16.52 -0.89
C ILE A 52 -19.01 -17.61 -0.02
N GLY A 53 -20.26 -18.00 -0.32
CA GLY A 53 -21.16 -18.72 0.61
C GLY A 53 -20.70 -20.06 1.21
N THR A 54 -19.54 -20.61 0.83
CA THR A 54 -19.01 -21.86 1.37
C THR A 54 -17.87 -21.62 2.37
N LYS A 55 -17.85 -22.39 3.47
CA LYS A 55 -16.77 -22.31 4.49
C LYS A 55 -15.36 -22.49 3.90
N ILE A 56 -15.24 -23.24 2.81
CA ILE A 56 -13.96 -23.46 2.11
C ILE A 56 -13.44 -22.15 1.54
N LYS A 57 -14.30 -21.36 0.86
CA LYS A 57 -13.90 -20.07 0.30
C LYS A 57 -13.46 -19.08 1.38
N TYR A 58 -14.12 -19.09 2.54
CA TYR A 58 -13.69 -18.30 3.70
C TYR A 58 -12.26 -18.66 4.13
N LYS A 59 -11.95 -19.97 4.23
CA LYS A 59 -10.61 -20.44 4.56
C LYS A 59 -9.57 -20.03 3.51
N VAL A 60 -9.91 -20.12 2.23
CA VAL A 60 -8.99 -19.73 1.15
C VAL A 60 -8.68 -18.24 1.20
N VAL A 61 -9.68 -17.38 1.40
CA VAL A 61 -9.47 -15.94 1.61
C VAL A 61 -8.56 -15.69 2.81
N ARG A 62 -8.85 -16.34 3.94
CA ARG A 62 -8.03 -16.19 5.15
C ARG A 62 -6.59 -16.67 4.94
N LEU A 63 -6.40 -17.76 4.21
CA LEU A 63 -5.06 -18.27 3.89
C LEU A 63 -4.31 -17.30 2.96
N ALA A 64 -4.99 -16.71 1.98
CA ALA A 64 -4.38 -15.69 1.12
C ALA A 64 -3.90 -14.49 1.95
N GLU A 65 -4.67 -14.08 2.95
CA GLU A 65 -4.31 -13.02 3.88
C GLU A 65 -3.05 -13.37 4.69
N VAL A 66 -3.04 -14.53 5.35
CA VAL A 66 -1.92 -14.98 6.18
C VAL A 66 -0.62 -15.17 5.38
N LEU A 67 -0.73 -15.68 4.15
CA LEU A 67 0.44 -15.97 3.31
C LEU A 67 1.07 -14.71 2.73
N ASN A 68 0.25 -13.70 2.40
CA ASN A 68 0.72 -12.51 1.69
C ASN A 68 0.83 -11.27 2.60
N LYS A 69 0.35 -11.30 3.85
CA LYS A 69 0.34 -10.15 4.76
C LYS A 69 -0.24 -8.91 4.08
N LEU A 70 -1.48 -9.00 3.60
CA LEU A 70 -2.06 -7.93 2.80
C LEU A 70 -2.45 -6.77 3.73
N ASP A 71 -2.29 -5.55 3.23
CA ASP A 71 -2.83 -4.38 3.92
C ASP A 71 -4.35 -4.28 3.69
N THR A 72 -4.80 -4.69 2.50
CA THR A 72 -6.22 -4.73 2.18
C THR A 72 -6.58 -5.83 1.18
N ASN A 73 -7.83 -6.30 1.29
CA ASN A 73 -8.42 -7.33 0.45
C ASN A 73 -9.80 -6.91 -0.05
N CYS A 74 -9.93 -6.82 -1.38
CA CYS A 74 -11.13 -6.44 -2.11
C CYS A 74 -11.76 -7.68 -2.75
N LEU A 75 -12.87 -8.15 -2.21
CA LEU A 75 -13.62 -9.30 -2.71
C LEU A 75 -14.81 -8.86 -3.54
N HIS A 76 -14.79 -9.19 -4.83
CA HIS A 76 -15.83 -8.85 -5.78
C HIS A 76 -16.78 -10.03 -6.01
N GLU A 77 -18.02 -9.71 -6.40
CA GLU A 77 -19.09 -10.67 -6.62
C GLU A 77 -19.31 -11.60 -5.41
N THR A 78 -19.36 -11.02 -4.22
CA THR A 78 -19.55 -11.80 -2.99
C THR A 78 -20.87 -12.55 -2.97
N LYS A 79 -21.87 -12.07 -3.75
CA LYS A 79 -23.26 -12.55 -3.79
C LYS A 79 -23.92 -12.61 -2.41
N MET A 80 -23.46 -11.76 -1.49
CA MET A 80 -24.02 -11.64 -0.15
C MET A 80 -25.00 -10.48 -0.11
N VAL A 81 -26.19 -10.71 0.43
CA VAL A 81 -27.19 -9.65 0.69
C VAL A 81 -26.88 -8.94 2.00
N SER A 82 -26.38 -9.67 2.99
CA SER A 82 -25.98 -9.13 4.29
C SER A 82 -24.74 -9.86 4.82
N VAL A 83 -23.95 -9.16 5.62
CA VAL A 83 -22.79 -9.71 6.30
C VAL A 83 -22.82 -9.29 7.77
N LYS A 84 -22.50 -10.22 8.67
CA LYS A 84 -22.33 -9.95 10.09
C LYS A 84 -20.85 -9.79 10.39
N ASP A 85 -20.49 -8.93 11.34
CA ASP A 85 -19.11 -8.73 11.78
C ASP A 85 -18.39 -10.04 12.14
N GLN A 86 -19.08 -10.97 12.79
CA GLN A 86 -18.54 -12.30 13.11
C GLN A 86 -18.07 -13.08 11.87
N LYS A 87 -18.77 -12.95 10.74
CA LYS A 87 -18.37 -13.59 9.48
C LYS A 87 -17.13 -12.91 8.89
N ILE A 88 -17.03 -11.59 8.97
CA ILE A 88 -15.86 -10.83 8.50
C ILE A 88 -14.63 -11.17 9.35
N ARG A 89 -14.78 -11.24 10.67
CA ARG A 89 -13.73 -11.70 11.60
C ARG A 89 -13.30 -13.15 11.35
N SER A 90 -14.08 -13.95 10.65
CA SER A 90 -13.65 -15.30 10.23
C SER A 90 -12.90 -15.33 8.90
N LEU A 91 -13.02 -14.26 8.08
CA LEU A 91 -12.25 -14.06 6.85
C LEU A 91 -10.87 -13.46 7.15
N TRP A 92 -10.83 -12.51 8.08
CA TRP A 92 -9.61 -11.84 8.48
C TRP A 92 -8.96 -12.57 9.66
N PRO A 93 -7.64 -12.83 9.63
CA PRO A 93 -6.97 -13.56 10.69
C PRO A 93 -6.67 -12.69 11.94
N TYR A 94 -6.73 -11.36 11.83
CA TYR A 94 -6.34 -10.41 12.89
C TYR A 94 -7.56 -9.81 13.63
N ASP A 95 -7.35 -9.38 14.87
CA ASP A 95 -8.43 -8.86 15.73
C ASP A 95 -8.84 -7.42 15.40
N VAL A 96 -7.89 -6.63 14.90
CA VAL A 96 -8.07 -5.26 14.45
C VAL A 96 -8.28 -5.28 12.94
N LEU A 97 -9.46 -4.84 12.50
CA LEU A 97 -9.80 -4.77 11.08
C LEU A 97 -10.85 -3.69 10.83
N GLY A 98 -10.70 -2.99 9.71
CA GLY A 98 -11.72 -2.15 9.13
C GLY A 98 -12.37 -2.88 7.97
N PHE A 99 -13.67 -2.65 7.75
CA PHE A 99 -14.33 -3.19 6.56
C PHE A 99 -15.39 -2.24 5.99
N SER A 100 -15.66 -2.45 4.71
CA SER A 100 -16.75 -1.82 3.98
C SER A 100 -17.44 -2.86 3.13
N PHE A 101 -18.77 -2.86 3.18
CA PHE A 101 -19.58 -3.86 2.49
C PHE A 101 -20.64 -3.17 1.65
N SER A 102 -20.76 -3.60 0.39
CA SER A 102 -21.86 -3.26 -0.49
C SER A 102 -22.66 -4.53 -0.80
N PRO A 103 -23.96 -4.56 -0.48
CA PRO A 103 -24.79 -5.74 -0.64
C PRO A 103 -25.03 -6.08 -2.11
N SER A 104 -25.32 -7.36 -2.38
CA SER A 104 -25.79 -7.84 -3.67
C SER A 104 -27.31 -7.66 -3.75
N ILE A 105 -27.76 -6.55 -4.34
CA ILE A 105 -29.17 -6.22 -4.58
C ILE A 105 -29.45 -6.19 -6.08
N GLY A 106 -30.42 -6.96 -6.55
CA GLY A 106 -30.80 -7.03 -7.96
C GLY A 106 -29.66 -7.56 -8.85
N ARG A 107 -29.21 -6.75 -9.82
CA ARG A 107 -28.08 -7.08 -10.72
C ARG A 107 -26.71 -6.83 -10.09
N SER A 108 -26.64 -6.12 -8.96
CA SER A 108 -25.37 -5.88 -8.28
C SER A 108 -24.89 -7.17 -7.61
N ARG A 109 -23.62 -7.52 -7.81
CA ARG A 109 -23.05 -8.81 -7.38
C ARG A 109 -22.42 -8.76 -5.97
N GLY A 110 -22.43 -7.59 -5.33
CA GLY A 110 -21.88 -7.35 -3.99
C GLY A 110 -20.35 -7.17 -3.96
N LEU A 111 -19.87 -6.34 -3.02
CA LEU A 111 -18.47 -6.00 -2.80
C LEU A 111 -18.15 -6.06 -1.29
N LEU A 112 -17.01 -6.63 -0.92
CA LEU A 112 -16.50 -6.58 0.45
C LEU A 112 -15.05 -6.13 0.41
N VAL A 113 -14.72 -5.06 1.11
CA VAL A 113 -13.35 -4.56 1.29
C VAL A 113 -13.01 -4.68 2.76
N VAL A 114 -11.86 -5.30 3.06
CA VAL A 114 -11.33 -5.46 4.43
C VAL A 114 -9.90 -4.93 4.45
N TRP A 115 -9.51 -4.24 5.51
CA TRP A 115 -8.16 -3.71 5.67
C TRP A 115 -7.71 -3.77 7.13
N ASP A 116 -6.41 -3.77 7.33
CA ASP A 116 -5.82 -3.52 8.65
C ASP A 116 -5.90 -2.03 9.00
N ILE A 117 -6.41 -1.71 10.19
CA ILE A 117 -6.59 -0.31 10.63
C ILE A 117 -5.23 0.32 10.96
N ASP A 118 -4.25 -0.49 11.36
CA ASP A 118 -2.92 0.00 11.70
C ASP A 118 -2.13 0.42 10.45
N SER A 119 -2.41 -0.20 9.30
CA SER A 119 -1.77 0.16 8.02
C SER A 119 -2.59 1.16 7.19
N LEU A 120 -3.93 1.07 7.22
CA LEU A 120 -4.81 1.86 6.36
C LEU A 120 -5.93 2.55 7.14
N SER A 121 -6.05 3.87 6.94
CA SER A 121 -7.18 4.67 7.40
C SER A 121 -8.10 5.04 6.24
N VAL A 122 -9.42 5.03 6.47
CA VAL A 122 -10.41 5.41 5.47
C VAL A 122 -10.89 6.82 5.73
N GLY A 123 -10.60 7.74 4.80
CA GLY A 123 -11.04 9.14 4.88
C GLY A 123 -12.52 9.33 4.53
N SER A 124 -12.97 8.81 3.39
CA SER A 124 -14.36 8.98 2.93
C SER A 124 -14.86 7.77 2.16
N LYS A 125 -16.13 7.42 2.36
CA LYS A 125 -16.82 6.35 1.60
C LYS A 125 -17.79 6.99 0.61
N ILE A 126 -17.58 6.74 -0.67
CA ILE A 126 -18.48 7.19 -1.74
C ILE A 126 -19.39 6.03 -2.09
N TYR A 127 -20.70 6.22 -1.88
CA TYR A 127 -21.71 5.25 -2.26
C TYR A 127 -22.33 5.67 -3.57
N MET A 128 -22.30 4.79 -4.57
CA MET A 128 -23.16 4.95 -5.74
C MET A 128 -24.57 4.57 -5.30
N LEU A 129 -25.43 5.57 -5.07
CA LEU A 129 -26.85 5.34 -4.84
C LEU A 129 -27.39 4.52 -6.03
N PRO A 130 -28.14 3.42 -5.78
CA PRO A 130 -28.84 2.77 -6.86
C PRO A 130 -29.77 3.81 -7.47
N LEU A 131 -29.57 4.13 -8.75
CA LEU A 131 -30.57 4.85 -9.55
C LEU A 131 -31.86 4.03 -9.42
N LEU A 132 -32.85 4.59 -8.72
CA LEU A 132 -34.21 4.06 -8.60
C LEU A 132 -34.80 3.77 -9.97
#